data_AF-L8P727-F1
#
_entry.id   AF-L8P727-F1
#
_cell.length_a   1.000
_cell.length_b   1.000
_cell.length_c   1.000
_cell.angle_alpha   90.00
_cell.angle_beta   90.00
_cell.angle_gamma   90.00
#
_symmetry.space_group_name_H-M   'P 1'
#
loop_
_entity.id
_entity.type
_entity.pdbx_description
1 polymer ?
#
loop_
_entity_poly.entity_id
_entity_poly.type
_entity_poly.pdbx_seq_one_letter_code
_entity_poly.pdbx_strand_id
1 'polypeptide(L)'
;MLLEKHGIGLAHEKLKSDEPLTVQDIVTYLAHSRVTEQRASEQMELLRRHFADHPDIGRAVKMISGDEDNHLAYCHEELLRLAAQGHGRAIQRTLRECALAEIRIYRDVSLAVMDHMGRAIGWPRAKAAVLAAGIHAVYAWERLAGWRRMVSLRMPERRDALGGPAASAPEFA
;
A
#
# COMPACT_ATOMS: atom_id res chain seq x y z
N MET A 1 -4.79 5.16 -13.78
CA MET A 1 -5.46 4.47 -12.64
C MET A 1 -6.45 5.39 -11.90
N LEU A 2 -7.41 4.87 -11.12
CA LEU A 2 -8.36 5.68 -10.33
C LEU A 2 -7.65 6.62 -9.34
N LEU A 3 -6.54 6.18 -8.74
CA LEU A 3 -5.70 6.98 -7.85
C LEU A 3 -5.08 8.18 -8.58
N GLU A 4 -4.51 7.97 -9.76
CA GLU A 4 -3.95 9.05 -10.59
C GLU A 4 -5.02 10.06 -11.05
N LYS A 5 -6.24 9.61 -11.35
CA LYS A 5 -7.36 10.51 -11.68
C LYS A 5 -7.72 11.44 -10.51
N HIS A 6 -7.36 11.06 -9.29
CA HIS A 6 -7.50 11.89 -8.08
C HIS A 6 -6.19 12.59 -7.69
N GLY A 7 -5.17 12.57 -8.56
CA GLY A 7 -3.88 13.21 -8.33
C GLY A 7 -3.00 12.51 -7.29
N ILE A 8 -3.24 11.23 -7.03
CA ILE A 8 -2.54 10.46 -6.00
C ILE A 8 -1.49 9.56 -6.65
N GLY A 9 -0.28 9.59 -6.09
CA GLY A 9 0.90 8.92 -6.64
C GLY A 9 1.57 9.74 -7.75
N LEU A 10 2.71 9.24 -8.22
CA LEU A 10 3.40 9.83 -9.37
C LEU A 10 2.72 9.36 -10.67
N ALA A 11 2.40 10.30 -11.56
CA ALA A 11 1.75 9.96 -12.83
C ALA A 11 2.66 9.09 -13.70
N HIS A 12 2.11 8.04 -14.31
CA HIS A 12 2.87 7.16 -15.22
C HIS A 12 3.52 7.92 -16.38
N GLU A 13 2.93 9.02 -16.85
CA GLU A 13 3.52 9.87 -17.89
C GLU A 13 4.86 10.49 -17.44
N LYS A 14 4.99 10.90 -16.18
CA LYS A 14 6.27 11.39 -15.63
C LYS A 14 7.31 10.28 -15.50
N LEU A 15 6.89 9.05 -15.19
CA LEU A 15 7.82 7.92 -15.12
C LEU A 15 8.35 7.51 -16.51
N LYS A 16 7.62 7.84 -17.57
CA LYS A 16 8.02 7.57 -18.96
C LYS A 16 8.78 8.72 -19.60
N SER A 17 8.79 9.90 -18.99
CA SER A 17 9.52 11.05 -19.52
C SER A 17 11.01 10.95 -19.22
N ASP A 18 11.84 11.50 -20.11
CA ASP A 18 13.29 11.63 -19.90
C ASP A 18 13.67 12.78 -18.94
N GLU A 19 12.69 13.45 -18.33
CA GLU A 19 12.95 14.50 -17.35
C GLU A 19 13.36 13.91 -15.99
N PRO A 20 14.44 14.42 -15.36
CA PRO A 20 14.83 13.97 -14.03
C PRO A 20 13.72 14.18 -13.00
N LEU A 21 13.46 13.16 -12.18
CA LEU A 21 12.52 13.28 -11.07
C LEU A 21 13.03 14.24 -10.01
N THR A 22 12.15 15.12 -9.53
CA THR A 22 12.45 15.97 -8.38
C THR A 22 12.36 15.19 -7.08
N VAL A 23 12.93 15.72 -5.99
CA VAL A 23 12.75 15.13 -4.65
C VAL A 23 11.27 15.07 -4.27
N GLN A 24 10.46 16.05 -4.68
CA GLN A 24 9.02 16.04 -4.43
C GLN A 24 8.32 14.92 -5.20
N ASP A 25 8.76 14.59 -6.41
CA ASP A 25 8.23 13.45 -7.18
C ASP A 25 8.56 12.12 -6.48
N ILE A 26 9.79 11.98 -5.96
CA ILE A 26 10.23 10.81 -5.19
C ILE A 26 9.41 10.68 -3.90
N VAL A 27 9.23 11.76 -3.14
CA VAL A 27 8.37 11.78 -1.94
C VAL A 27 6.94 11.37 -2.28
N THR A 28 6.41 11.88 -3.39
CA THR A 28 5.03 11.57 -3.84
C THR A 28 4.88 10.09 -4.18
N TYR A 29 5.85 9.54 -4.91
CA TYR A 29 5.89 8.13 -5.24
C TYR A 29 5.98 7.25 -3.98
N LEU A 30 7.01 7.46 -3.15
CA LEU A 30 7.25 6.63 -1.96
C LEU A 30 6.13 6.73 -0.93
N ALA A 31 5.54 7.91 -0.73
CA ALA A 31 4.43 8.07 0.21
C ALA A 31 3.17 7.33 -0.28
N HIS A 32 2.89 7.38 -1.58
CA HIS A 32 1.81 6.61 -2.18
C HIS A 32 2.06 5.10 -2.04
N SER A 33 3.24 4.64 -2.47
CA SER A 33 3.63 3.22 -2.35
C SER A 33 3.53 2.76 -0.91
N ARG A 34 4.09 3.49 0.07
CA ARG A 34 4.01 3.11 1.49
C ARG A 34 2.58 2.86 1.98
N VAL A 35 1.61 3.64 1.51
CA VAL A 35 0.20 3.50 1.89
C VAL A 35 -0.42 2.27 1.22
N THR A 36 -0.14 2.04 -0.06
CA THR A 36 -0.64 0.86 -0.78
C THR A 36 0.00 -0.43 -0.29
N GLU A 37 1.31 -0.42 -0.03
CA GLU A 37 2.05 -1.57 0.53
C GLU A 37 1.57 -1.94 1.93
N GLN A 38 1.23 -0.95 2.76
CA GLN A 38 0.62 -1.23 4.07
C GLN A 38 -0.70 -1.96 3.94
N ARG A 39 -1.54 -1.54 2.99
CA ARG A 39 -2.81 -2.21 2.73
C ARG A 39 -2.56 -3.63 2.19
N ALA A 40 -1.64 -3.78 1.24
CA ALA A 40 -1.30 -5.06 0.64
C ALA A 40 -0.77 -6.05 1.69
N SER A 41 0.19 -5.64 2.53
CA SER A 41 0.72 -6.45 3.64
C SER A 41 -0.39 -6.86 4.61
N GLU A 42 -1.28 -5.95 5.04
CA GLU A 42 -2.42 -6.29 5.93
C GLU A 42 -3.39 -7.32 5.30
N GLN A 43 -3.66 -7.21 3.99
CA GLN A 43 -4.53 -8.18 3.29
C GLN A 43 -3.82 -9.52 3.07
N MET A 44 -2.54 -9.50 2.71
CA MET A 44 -1.74 -10.70 2.50
C MET A 44 -1.51 -11.45 3.80
N GLU A 45 -1.42 -10.76 4.94
CA GLU A 45 -1.35 -11.39 6.25
C GLU A 45 -2.63 -12.20 6.54
N LEU A 46 -3.81 -11.64 6.27
CA LEU A 46 -5.08 -12.36 6.40
C LEU A 46 -5.12 -13.60 5.51
N LEU A 47 -4.75 -13.46 4.24
CA LEU A 47 -4.69 -14.59 3.31
C LEU A 47 -3.69 -15.65 3.77
N ARG A 48 -2.52 -15.23 4.24
CA ARG A 48 -1.50 -16.14 4.77
C ARG A 48 -2.01 -16.91 5.99
N ARG A 49 -2.70 -16.26 6.93
CA ARG A 49 -3.28 -16.96 8.10
C ARG A 49 -4.24 -18.09 7.70
N HIS A 50 -4.97 -17.95 6.59
CA HIS A 50 -5.98 -18.92 6.17
C HIS A 50 -5.50 -19.92 5.12
N PHE A 51 -4.54 -19.55 4.28
CA PHE A 51 -4.15 -20.32 3.09
C PHE A 51 -2.67 -20.71 3.05
N ALA A 52 -1.87 -20.36 4.07
CA ALA A 52 -0.45 -20.69 4.16
C ALA A 52 -0.14 -22.17 3.88
N ASP A 53 -0.99 -23.07 4.33
CA ASP A 53 -0.77 -24.52 4.25
C ASP A 53 -1.67 -25.19 3.20
N HIS A 54 -2.33 -24.38 2.36
CA HIS A 54 -3.08 -24.90 1.22
C HIS A 54 -2.09 -25.54 0.21
N PRO A 55 -2.31 -26.79 -0.23
CA PRO A 55 -1.35 -27.53 -1.06
C PRO A 55 -1.00 -26.79 -2.36
N ASP A 56 -2.00 -26.19 -3.01
CA ASP A 56 -1.79 -25.56 -4.32
C ASP A 56 -1.26 -24.12 -4.26
N ILE A 57 -1.75 -23.31 -3.30
CA ILE A 57 -1.51 -21.86 -3.29
C ILE A 57 -0.67 -21.37 -2.11
N GLY A 58 -0.45 -22.20 -1.09
CA GLY A 58 0.21 -21.77 0.15
C GLY A 58 1.62 -21.24 -0.06
N ARG A 59 2.38 -21.82 -0.99
CA ARG A 59 3.70 -21.32 -1.41
C ARG A 59 3.60 -19.91 -2.00
N ALA A 60 2.66 -19.69 -2.91
CA ALA A 60 2.47 -18.39 -3.56
C ALA A 60 2.02 -17.32 -2.54
N VAL A 61 1.08 -17.66 -1.66
CA VAL A 61 0.61 -16.76 -0.59
C VAL A 61 1.74 -16.35 0.35
N LYS A 62 2.60 -17.31 0.76
CA LYS A 62 3.78 -17.03 1.61
C LYS A 62 4.79 -16.13 0.90
N MET A 63 5.05 -16.38 -0.38
CA MET A 63 5.97 -15.57 -1.20
C MET A 63 5.47 -14.14 -1.34
N ILE A 64 4.25 -13.95 -1.84
CA ILE A 64 3.65 -12.62 -2.05
C ILE A 64 3.59 -11.86 -0.73
N SER A 65 3.17 -12.51 0.37
CA SER A 65 3.16 -11.87 1.70
C SER A 65 4.55 -11.38 2.12
N GLY A 66 5.61 -12.13 1.83
CA GLY A 66 6.98 -11.70 2.12
C GLY A 66 7.44 -10.53 1.24
N ASP A 67 7.01 -10.49 -0.02
CA ASP A 67 7.34 -9.41 -0.95
C ASP A 67 6.67 -8.09 -0.51
N GLU A 68 5.40 -8.11 -0.11
CA GLU A 68 4.74 -6.89 0.39
C GLU A 68 5.36 -6.36 1.69
N ASP A 69 5.81 -7.26 2.58
CA ASP A 69 6.55 -6.85 3.78
C ASP A 69 7.88 -6.20 3.43
N ASN A 70 8.58 -6.68 2.38
CA ASN A 70 9.83 -6.09 1.89
C ASN A 70 9.59 -4.72 1.25
N HIS A 71 8.54 -4.58 0.42
CA HIS A 71 8.18 -3.30 -0.18
C HIS A 71 7.80 -2.27 0.89
N LEU A 72 7.03 -2.68 1.90
CA LEU A 72 6.66 -1.81 3.02
C LEU A 72 7.89 -1.37 3.82
N ALA A 73 8.82 -2.29 4.11
CA ALA A 73 10.08 -2.00 4.79
C ALA A 73 10.92 -0.98 4.02
N TYR A 74 11.08 -1.19 2.70
CA TYR A 74 11.80 -0.27 1.82
C TYR A 74 11.20 1.13 1.85
N CYS A 75 9.87 1.26 1.73
CA CYS A 75 9.22 2.55 1.77
C CYS A 75 9.41 3.27 3.12
N HIS A 76 9.37 2.52 4.23
CA HIS A 76 9.65 3.05 5.56
C HIS A 76 11.07 3.61 5.66
N GLU A 77 12.06 2.85 5.22
CA GLU A 77 13.48 3.22 5.27
C GLU A 77 13.76 4.46 4.42
N GLU A 78 13.31 4.48 3.17
CA GLU A 78 13.58 5.60 2.26
C GLU A 78 12.87 6.89 2.67
N LEU A 79 11.63 6.80 3.16
CA LEU A 79 10.93 7.98 3.69
C LEU A 79 11.60 8.51 4.96
N LEU A 80 12.12 7.63 5.83
CA LEU A 80 12.88 8.07 7.01
C LEU A 80 14.22 8.72 6.61
N ARG A 81 14.90 8.18 5.59
CA ARG A 81 16.13 8.74 5.03
C ARG A 81 15.90 10.15 4.47
N LEU A 82 14.81 10.36 3.72
CA LEU A 82 14.41 11.68 3.21
C LEU A 82 13.94 12.62 4.33
N ALA A 83 13.28 12.10 5.37
CA ALA A 83 12.88 12.90 6.53
C ALA A 83 14.12 13.43 7.28
N ALA A 84 15.17 12.62 7.43
CA ALA A 84 16.44 13.03 8.03
C ALA A 84 17.17 14.11 7.21
N GLN A 85 16.92 14.19 5.91
CA GLN A 85 17.41 15.25 5.01
C GLN A 85 16.55 16.52 5.03
N GLY A 86 15.49 16.57 5.85
CA GLY A 86 14.65 17.77 6.04
C GLY A 86 13.29 17.73 5.34
N HIS A 87 12.92 16.64 4.66
CA HIS A 87 11.66 16.55 3.90
C HIS A 87 10.44 16.10 4.73
N GLY A 88 10.56 16.01 6.07
CA GLY A 88 9.54 15.42 6.94
C GLY A 88 8.14 16.04 6.83
N ARG A 89 8.02 17.37 6.67
CA ARG A 89 6.71 18.03 6.52
C ARG A 89 6.02 17.67 5.21
N ALA A 90 6.77 17.61 4.11
CA ALA A 90 6.24 17.22 2.80
C ALA A 90 5.76 15.76 2.86
N ILE A 91 6.58 14.87 3.43
CA ILE A 91 6.25 13.44 3.61
C ILE A 91 4.97 13.27 4.43
N GLN A 92 4.84 13.93 5.59
CA GLN A 92 3.65 13.82 6.44
C GLN A 92 2.37 14.28 5.75
N ARG A 93 2.44 15.40 5.02
CA ARG A 93 1.29 15.91 4.24
C ARG A 93 0.88 14.89 3.17
N THR A 94 1.83 14.45 2.36
CA THR A 94 1.58 13.53 1.25
C THR A 94 1.10 12.16 1.73
N LEU A 95 1.67 11.61 2.81
CA LEU A 95 1.20 10.35 3.42
C LEU A 95 -0.25 10.46 3.88
N ARG A 96 -0.63 11.58 4.52
CA ARG A 96 -2.00 11.79 4.98
C ARG A 96 -2.99 11.92 3.83
N GLU A 97 -2.63 12.65 2.78
CA GLU A 97 -3.44 12.77 1.57
C GLU A 97 -3.66 11.41 0.90
N CYS A 98 -2.57 10.64 0.73
CA CYS A 98 -2.63 9.28 0.18
C CYS A 98 -3.49 8.36 1.05
N ALA A 99 -3.29 8.32 2.36
CA ALA A 99 -4.03 7.45 3.28
C ALA A 99 -5.53 7.71 3.26
N LEU A 100 -5.96 8.98 3.29
CA LEU A 100 -7.38 9.33 3.30
C LEU A 100 -8.07 8.99 1.97
N ALA A 101 -7.34 9.08 0.86
CA ALA A 101 -7.85 8.69 -0.42
C ALA A 101 -7.90 7.17 -0.60
N GLU A 102 -6.86 6.46 -0.17
CA GLU A 102 -6.82 5.00 -0.16
C GLU A 102 -8.00 4.42 0.65
N ILE A 103 -8.28 4.95 1.84
CA ILE A 103 -9.44 4.52 2.66
C ILE A 103 -10.76 4.71 1.92
N ARG A 104 -10.92 5.80 1.16
CA ARG A 104 -12.13 6.06 0.37
C ARG A 104 -12.26 5.08 -0.80
N ILE A 105 -11.18 4.89 -1.55
CA ILE A 105 -11.15 4.00 -2.71
C ILE A 105 -11.37 2.56 -2.27
N TYR A 106 -10.73 2.12 -1.18
CA TYR A 106 -10.93 0.78 -0.63
C TYR A 106 -12.39 0.51 -0.24
N ARG A 107 -13.09 1.48 0.36
CA ARG A 107 -14.53 1.39 0.61
C ARG A 107 -15.31 1.21 -0.70
N ASP A 108 -15.05 2.05 -1.70
CA ASP A 108 -15.80 2.05 -2.95
C ASP A 108 -15.61 0.73 -3.72
N VAL A 109 -14.37 0.24 -3.78
CA VAL A 109 -14.04 -1.06 -4.36
C VAL A 109 -14.70 -2.19 -3.56
N SER A 110 -14.64 -2.17 -2.23
CA SER A 110 -15.24 -3.20 -1.38
C SER A 110 -16.75 -3.30 -1.58
N LEU A 111 -17.44 -2.15 -1.65
CA LEU A 111 -18.88 -2.10 -1.92
C LEU A 111 -19.19 -2.67 -3.31
N ALA A 112 -18.46 -2.25 -4.34
CA ALA A 112 -18.67 -2.72 -5.71
C ALA A 112 -18.43 -4.24 -5.85
N VAL A 113 -17.36 -4.75 -5.25
CA VAL A 113 -17.04 -6.18 -5.28
C VAL A 113 -18.09 -7.00 -4.52
N MET A 114 -18.47 -6.59 -3.30
CA MET A 114 -19.49 -7.31 -2.53
C MET A 114 -20.87 -7.30 -3.20
N ASP A 115 -21.24 -6.18 -3.81
CA ASP A 115 -22.49 -6.05 -4.57
C ASP A 115 -22.50 -6.94 -5.83
N HIS A 116 -21.39 -6.96 -6.58
CA HIS A 116 -21.23 -7.85 -7.73
C HIS A 116 -21.25 -9.32 -7.32
N MET A 117 -20.45 -9.72 -6.33
CA MET A 117 -20.41 -11.10 -5.84
C MET A 117 -21.76 -11.54 -5.29
N GLY A 118 -22.40 -10.70 -4.48
CA GLY A 118 -23.71 -10.99 -3.89
C GLY A 118 -24.78 -11.25 -4.95
N ARG A 119 -24.78 -10.52 -6.06
CA ARG A 119 -25.64 -10.82 -7.21
C ARG A 119 -25.27 -12.13 -7.89
N ALA A 120 -23.98 -12.36 -8.14
CA ALA A 120 -23.51 -13.55 -8.85
C ALA A 120 -23.87 -14.86 -8.12
N ILE A 121 -23.88 -14.86 -6.78
CA ILE A 121 -24.17 -16.06 -5.97
C ILE A 121 -25.53 -16.00 -5.25
N GLY A 122 -26.40 -15.04 -5.61
CA GLY A 122 -27.80 -15.01 -5.17
C GLY A 122 -28.02 -14.68 -3.69
N TRP A 123 -27.22 -13.78 -3.10
CA TRP A 123 -27.40 -13.40 -1.70
C TRP A 123 -28.75 -12.69 -1.44
N PRO A 124 -29.42 -12.99 -0.30
CA PRO A 124 -30.56 -12.21 0.15
C PRO A 124 -30.19 -10.73 0.37
N ARG A 125 -31.13 -9.82 0.07
CA ARG A 125 -30.93 -8.37 0.25
C ARG A 125 -30.50 -7.99 1.67
N ALA A 126 -31.03 -8.67 2.68
CA ALA A 126 -30.67 -8.44 4.07
C ALA A 126 -29.16 -8.70 4.33
N LYS A 127 -28.61 -9.79 3.79
CA LYS A 127 -27.18 -10.11 3.92
C LYS A 127 -26.32 -9.05 3.23
N ALA A 128 -26.68 -8.65 2.02
CA ALA A 128 -25.97 -7.60 1.29
C ALA A 128 -25.98 -6.27 2.06
N ALA A 129 -27.12 -5.89 2.64
CA ALA A 129 -27.25 -4.66 3.43
C ALA A 129 -26.37 -4.69 4.69
N VAL A 130 -26.33 -5.83 5.41
CA VAL A 130 -25.48 -5.98 6.60
C VAL A 130 -24.00 -5.88 6.24
N LEU A 131 -23.56 -6.51 5.14
CA LEU A 131 -22.17 -6.42 4.69
C LEU A 131 -21.79 -5.00 4.26
N ALA A 132 -22.66 -4.31 3.54
CA ALA A 132 -22.45 -2.91 3.16
C ALA A 132 -22.35 -2.00 4.41
N ALA A 133 -23.21 -2.20 5.41
CA ALA A 133 -23.13 -1.49 6.68
C ALA A 133 -21.80 -1.75 7.40
N GLY A 134 -21.31 -3.00 7.39
CA GLY A 134 -19.98 -3.35 7.90
C GLY A 134 -18.85 -2.60 7.19
N ILE A 135 -18.88 -2.51 5.86
CA ILE A 135 -17.90 -1.74 5.09
C ILE A 135 -17.95 -0.25 5.47
N HIS A 136 -19.14 0.33 5.64
CA HIS A 136 -19.27 1.72 6.08
C HIS A 136 -18.76 1.96 7.51
N ALA A 137 -18.97 1.00 8.41
CA ALA A 137 -18.45 1.06 9.78
C ALA A 137 -16.92 1.04 9.80
N VAL A 138 -16.30 0.12 9.04
CA VAL A 138 -14.83 0.07 8.87
C VAL A 138 -14.32 1.38 8.27
N TYR A 139 -14.95 1.88 7.21
CA TYR A 139 -14.60 3.16 6.60
C TYR A 139 -14.62 4.33 7.61
N ALA A 140 -15.66 4.41 8.45
CA ALA A 140 -15.76 5.45 9.47
C ALA A 140 -14.63 5.34 10.50
N TRP A 141 -14.34 4.14 10.99
CA TRP A 141 -13.23 3.90 11.90
C TRP A 141 -11.87 4.25 11.28
N GLU A 142 -11.63 3.84 10.02
CA GLU A 142 -10.39 4.15 9.31
C GLU A 142 -10.20 5.65 9.13
N ARG A 143 -11.26 6.36 8.77
CA ARG A 143 -11.24 7.81 8.59
C ARG A 143 -11.00 8.57 9.89
N LEU A 144 -11.48 8.06 11.03
CA LEU A 144 -11.32 8.71 12.33
C LEU A 144 -9.93 8.46 12.94
N ALA A 145 -9.49 7.20 12.97
CA ALA A 145 -8.28 6.80 13.69
C ALA A 145 -7.39 5.85 12.89
N GLY A 146 -7.97 4.94 12.10
CA GLY A 146 -7.22 3.89 11.43
C GLY A 146 -6.16 4.42 10.45
N TRP A 147 -6.34 5.61 9.86
CA TRP A 147 -5.36 6.23 8.95
C TRP A 147 -4.00 6.48 9.59
N ARG A 148 -3.92 6.61 10.93
CA ARG A 148 -2.65 6.86 11.64
C ARG A 148 -1.63 5.76 11.39
N ARG A 149 -2.07 4.51 11.26
CA ARG A 149 -1.17 3.37 10.98
C ARG A 149 -0.58 3.42 9.57
N MET A 150 -1.25 4.09 8.62
CA MET A 150 -0.81 4.23 7.23
C MET A 150 0.20 5.36 7.03
N VAL A 151 0.32 6.28 8.00
CA VAL A 151 1.21 7.45 7.90
C VAL A 151 2.36 7.39 8.90
N SER A 152 2.29 6.46 9.86
CA SER A 152 3.31 6.31 10.89
C SER A 152 4.53 5.61 10.29
N LEU A 153 5.69 6.27 10.35
CA LEU A 153 6.96 5.71 9.91
C LEU A 153 7.72 5.18 11.13
N ARG A 154 8.35 4.04 10.95
CA ARG A 154 9.22 3.36 11.92
C ARG A 154 10.34 2.67 11.17
N MET A 155 11.55 2.62 11.72
CA MET A 155 12.63 1.88 11.10
C MET A 155 12.23 0.40 11.01
N PRO A 156 12.29 -0.24 9.83
CA PRO A 156 11.96 -1.67 9.71
C PRO A 156 13.03 -2.54 10.37
N GLU A 157 12.63 -3.75 10.78
CA GLU A 157 13.55 -4.76 11.33
C GLU A 157 14.52 -5.26 10.26
N ARG A 158 13.98 -5.56 9.06
CA ARG A 158 14.78 -5.85 7.87
C ARG A 158 15.09 -4.54 7.14
N ARG A 159 16.38 -4.18 7.13
CA ARG A 159 16.90 -3.06 6.33
C ARG A 159 17.33 -3.54 4.96
N ASP A 160 17.37 -2.61 4.01
CA ASP A 160 17.78 -2.87 2.63
C ASP A 160 17.00 -4.05 2.03
N ALA A 161 15.68 -4.07 2.26
CA ALA A 161 14.84 -5.22 1.96
C ALA A 161 14.77 -5.54 0.45
N LEU A 162 15.05 -4.55 -0.40
CA LEU A 162 15.13 -4.66 -1.86
C LEU A 162 16.57 -4.52 -2.40
N GLY A 163 17.56 -4.50 -1.51
CA GLY A 163 18.97 -4.48 -1.90
C GLY A 163 19.34 -5.71 -2.71
N GLY A 164 20.04 -5.49 -3.82
CA GLY A 164 20.67 -6.58 -4.56
C GLY A 164 21.92 -7.10 -3.82
N PRO A 165 22.44 -8.28 -4.19
CA PRO A 165 23.76 -8.72 -3.72
C PRO A 165 24.78 -7.61 -4.00
N ALA A 166 25.68 -7.37 -3.04
CA ALA A 166 26.68 -6.31 -3.14
C ALA A 166 27.38 -6.37 -4.51
N ALA A 167 27.31 -5.29 -5.27
CA ALA A 167 27.98 -5.20 -6.56
C ALA A 167 29.48 -5.45 -6.33
N SER A 168 30.05 -6.42 -7.05
CA SER A 168 31.48 -6.67 -7.06
C SER A 168 32.21 -5.35 -7.33
N ALA A 169 33.17 -5.00 -6.47
CA ALA A 169 33.98 -3.81 -6.69
C ALA A 169 34.56 -3.85 -8.11
N PRO A 170 34.54 -2.73 -8.87
CA PRO A 170 35.18 -2.71 -10.18
C PRO A 170 36.64 -3.11 -10.00
N GLU A 171 37.05 -4.20 -10.65
CA GLU A 171 38.47 -4.55 -10.78
C GLU A 171 39.12 -3.42 -11.58
N PHE A 172 39.92 -2.61 -10.90
CA PHE A 172 40.82 -1.68 -11.57
C PHE A 172 41.96 -2.51 -12.18
N ALA A 173 42.02 -2.55 -13.51
CA ALA A 173 43.17 -3.04 -14.28
C ALA A 173 44.14 -1.91 -14.58
#